data_AF-A0A9X3SZT5-F1
#
_entry.id   AF-A0A9X3SZT5-F1
#
_cell.length_a   1.000
_cell.length_b   1.000
_cell.length_c   1.000
_cell.angle_alpha   90.00
_cell.angle_beta   90.00
_cell.angle_gamma   90.00
#
_symmetry.space_group_name_H-M   'P 1'
#
loop_
_entity.id
_entity.type
_entity.pdbx_description
1 polymer ?
#
loop_
_entity_poly.entity_id
_entity_poly.type
_entity_poly.pdbx_seq_one_letter_code
_entity_poly.pdbx_strand_id
1 'polypeptide(L)'
;MGVSDGDTITVLHNGKGERIRLHGIDCPEKRQAFGKRAKQLTSNLVFGKTVTVQAVDRDRYGRTVGVVLLPDGRSLNHELVRAGLAWMYRRYTNDQSLSDLEEEARVARRGLWADRNPIPPWEWRIARKNPRLYRQPRGPTAESTGTFDPTQYIGQGNRYNCSDFTSQAEAQAVLRADPSDPNRLDGDRDGRPSGGEQASGPAPRFSLCRQPFRAPELERKAPAVKRPENGDR
;
A
#
# COMPACT_ATOMS: atom_id res chain seq x y z
N MET A 1 17.41 -13.07 24.49
CA MET A 1 16.41 -13.10 23.39
C MET A 1 17.15 -13.21 22.07
N GLY A 2 16.53 -13.80 21.04
CA GLY A 2 17.10 -13.90 19.69
C GLY A 2 16.17 -13.30 18.64
N VAL A 3 16.71 -12.84 17.52
CA VAL A 3 15.92 -12.35 16.37
C VAL A 3 16.22 -13.25 15.17
N SER A 4 15.20 -13.90 14.63
CA SER A 4 15.34 -14.76 13.45
C SER A 4 15.35 -13.91 12.19
N ASP A 5 14.25 -13.17 12.00
CA ASP A 5 13.94 -12.31 10.85
C ASP A 5 13.27 -11.02 11.38
N GLY A 6 12.93 -10.06 10.53
CA GLY A 6 12.39 -8.77 10.96
C GLY A 6 11.12 -8.88 11.82
N ASP A 7 10.24 -9.82 11.51
CA ASP A 7 8.94 -10.02 12.17
C ASP A 7 8.90 -11.22 13.14
N THR A 8 10.02 -11.89 13.37
CA THR A 8 10.05 -13.14 14.15
C THR A 8 11.16 -13.09 15.19
N ILE A 9 10.76 -12.98 16.46
CA ILE A 9 11.65 -12.94 17.62
C ILE A 9 11.54 -14.21 18.47
N THR A 10 12.52 -14.44 19.33
CA THR A 10 12.53 -15.48 20.35
C THR A 10 12.75 -14.85 21.71
N VAL A 11 11.69 -14.80 22.52
CA VAL A 11 11.72 -14.30 23.89
C VAL A 11 12.14 -15.43 24.85
N LEU A 12 12.63 -15.07 26.04
CA LEU A 12 12.85 -16.03 27.12
C LEU A 12 11.73 -15.83 28.14
N HIS A 13 10.90 -16.85 28.34
CA HIS A 13 9.73 -16.82 29.21
C HIS A 13 9.78 -18.04 30.12
N ASN A 14 9.84 -17.84 31.45
CA ASN A 14 9.95 -18.89 32.47
C ASN A 14 11.08 -19.90 32.18
N GLY A 15 12.25 -19.39 31.77
CA GLY A 15 13.42 -20.19 31.41
C GLY A 15 13.34 -20.92 30.05
N LYS A 16 12.22 -20.82 29.32
CA LYS A 16 11.99 -21.47 28.03
C LYS A 16 12.03 -20.44 26.89
N GLY A 17 12.60 -20.84 25.75
CA GLY A 17 12.61 -20.01 24.54
C GLY A 17 11.26 -20.09 23.82
N GLU A 18 10.56 -18.96 23.70
CA GLU A 18 9.26 -18.88 23.02
C GLU A 18 9.39 -18.05 21.74
N ARG A 19 8.89 -18.58 20.61
CA ARG A 19 8.98 -17.94 19.29
C ARG A 19 7.71 -17.12 19.04
N ILE A 20 7.90 -15.82 18.85
CA ILE A 20 6.82 -14.85 18.60
C ILE A 20 6.89 -14.37 17.14
N ARG A 21 5.76 -14.43 16.43
CA ARG A 21 5.56 -13.79 15.11
C ARG A 21 4.74 -12.52 15.32
N LEU A 22 5.21 -11.38 14.81
CA LEU A 22 4.53 -10.11 14.99
C LEU A 22 3.18 -10.10 14.26
N HIS A 23 2.10 -9.81 14.97
CA HIS A 23 0.74 -9.74 14.43
C HIS A 23 0.59 -8.61 13.39
N GLY A 24 -0.24 -8.84 12.37
CA GLY A 24 -0.69 -7.80 11.44
C GLY A 24 0.35 -7.25 10.45
N ILE A 25 1.60 -7.72 10.47
CA ILE A 25 2.68 -7.21 9.60
C ILE A 25 3.46 -8.32 8.91
N ASP A 26 4.17 -8.02 7.81
CA ASP A 26 5.08 -8.95 7.13
C ASP A 26 6.39 -8.23 6.77
N CYS A 27 7.52 -8.71 7.27
CA CYS A 27 8.83 -8.11 6.99
C CYS A 27 9.44 -8.66 5.69
N PRO A 28 10.26 -7.87 4.97
CA PRO A 28 11.04 -8.38 3.86
C PRO A 28 11.94 -9.55 4.29
N GLU A 29 11.94 -10.58 3.47
CA GLU A 29 12.64 -11.85 3.72
C GLU A 29 14.16 -11.65 3.80
N LYS A 30 14.90 -12.55 4.48
CA LYS A 30 16.35 -12.40 4.73
C LYS A 30 17.22 -12.17 3.48
N ARG A 31 16.78 -12.62 2.30
CA ARG A 31 17.46 -12.40 0.99
C ARG A 31 16.75 -11.37 0.09
N GLN A 32 15.67 -10.74 0.55
CA GLN A 32 14.98 -9.64 -0.10
C GLN A 32 15.66 -8.31 0.25
N ALA A 33 15.44 -7.28 -0.55
CA ALA A 33 15.83 -5.91 -0.19
C ALA A 33 15.25 -5.54 1.19
N PHE A 34 16.00 -4.75 1.97
CA PHE A 34 15.64 -4.30 3.32
C PHE A 34 15.49 -5.38 4.42
N GLY A 35 15.45 -6.69 4.11
CA GLY A 35 15.25 -7.74 5.13
C GLY A 35 16.32 -7.77 6.23
N LYS A 36 17.60 -7.52 5.87
CA LYS A 36 18.68 -7.32 6.86
C LYS A 36 18.44 -6.09 7.75
N ARG A 37 17.90 -5.01 7.20
CA ARG A 37 17.65 -3.74 7.91
C ARG A 37 16.44 -3.85 8.85
N ALA A 38 15.38 -4.56 8.43
CA ALA A 38 14.26 -4.93 9.29
C ALA A 38 14.76 -5.74 10.50
N LYS A 39 15.53 -6.82 10.26
CA LYS A 39 16.16 -7.60 11.33
C LYS A 39 17.03 -6.74 12.27
N GLN A 40 17.82 -5.82 11.73
CA GLN A 40 18.66 -4.95 12.55
C GLN A 40 17.83 -4.01 13.43
N LEU A 41 16.78 -3.39 12.91
CA LEU A 41 15.89 -2.53 13.71
C LEU A 41 15.22 -3.34 14.82
N THR A 42 14.66 -4.51 14.50
CA THR A 42 14.08 -5.43 15.50
C THR A 42 15.09 -5.77 16.59
N SER A 43 16.32 -6.13 16.21
CA SER A 43 17.39 -6.42 17.16
C SER A 43 17.71 -5.22 18.05
N ASN A 44 17.87 -4.02 17.48
CA ASN A 44 18.16 -2.80 18.25
C ASN A 44 17.03 -2.43 19.23
N LEU A 45 15.78 -2.74 18.87
CA LEU A 45 14.62 -2.44 19.71
C LEU A 45 14.43 -3.43 20.85
N VAL A 46 14.66 -4.75 20.66
CA VAL A 46 14.37 -5.78 21.69
C VAL A 46 15.59 -6.40 22.38
N PHE A 47 16.80 -6.27 21.82
CA PHE A 47 17.97 -6.96 22.38
C PHE A 47 18.31 -6.44 23.78
N GLY A 48 18.48 -7.35 24.73
CA GLY A 48 18.76 -7.04 26.14
C GLY A 48 17.57 -6.47 26.93
N LYS A 49 16.36 -6.38 26.36
CA LYS A 49 15.19 -5.77 27.02
C LYS A 49 14.13 -6.79 27.39
N THR A 50 13.40 -6.50 28.46
CA THR A 50 12.11 -7.16 28.76
C THR A 50 11.05 -6.56 27.84
N VAL A 51 10.24 -7.39 27.19
CA VAL A 51 9.13 -6.95 26.33
C VAL A 51 7.84 -7.63 26.78
N THR A 52 6.72 -6.93 26.65
CA THR A 52 5.40 -7.49 26.91
C THR A 52 4.83 -8.01 25.61
N VAL A 53 4.48 -9.30 25.56
CA VAL A 53 3.85 -9.93 24.39
C VAL A 53 2.35 -10.01 24.61
N GLN A 54 1.59 -9.24 23.84
CA GLN A 54 0.14 -9.36 23.74
C GLN A 54 -0.17 -10.45 22.70
N ALA A 55 -0.39 -11.67 23.18
CA ALA A 55 -0.76 -12.80 22.32
C ALA A 55 -2.16 -12.60 21.73
N VAL A 56 -2.29 -12.90 20.43
CA VAL A 56 -3.53 -12.79 19.64
C VAL A 56 -3.99 -14.17 19.17
N ASP A 57 -3.05 -14.99 18.67
CA ASP A 57 -3.33 -16.31 18.10
C ASP A 57 -2.09 -17.22 18.21
N ARG A 58 -2.18 -18.48 17.78
CA ARG A 58 -1.04 -19.40 17.64
C ARG A 58 -1.03 -20.04 16.27
N ASP A 59 0.05 -19.84 15.52
CA ASP A 59 0.11 -20.32 14.14
C ASP A 59 0.35 -21.84 14.03
N ARG A 60 0.11 -22.38 12.83
CA ARG A 60 0.31 -23.80 12.50
C ARG A 60 1.75 -24.32 12.67
N TYR A 61 2.73 -23.44 12.91
CA TYR A 61 4.11 -23.81 13.20
C TYR A 61 4.42 -23.73 14.71
N GLY A 62 3.39 -23.55 15.55
CA GLY A 62 3.48 -23.48 17.01
C GLY A 62 3.97 -22.13 17.55
N ARG A 63 4.16 -21.11 16.69
CA ARG A 63 4.60 -19.77 17.12
C ARG A 63 3.42 -19.00 17.68
N THR A 64 3.66 -18.28 18.78
CA THR A 64 2.70 -17.31 19.31
C THR A 64 2.66 -16.11 18.36
N VAL A 65 1.47 -15.73 17.91
CA VAL A 65 1.24 -14.55 17.07
C VAL A 65 0.77 -13.42 17.99
N GLY A 66 1.42 -12.25 17.94
CA GLY A 66 1.09 -11.18 18.88
C GLY A 66 1.70 -9.82 18.60
N VAL A 67 1.24 -8.81 19.34
CA VAL A 67 1.84 -7.47 19.38
C VAL A 67 2.91 -7.45 20.46
N VAL A 68 4.08 -6.88 20.15
CA VAL A 68 5.20 -6.83 21.10
C VAL A 68 5.42 -5.39 21.55
N LEU A 69 5.21 -5.13 22.84
CA LEU A 69 5.42 -3.83 23.47
C LEU A 69 6.81 -3.77 24.10
N LEU A 70 7.49 -2.66 23.85
CA LEU A 70 8.79 -2.29 24.41
C LEU A 70 8.64 -1.70 25.82
N PRO A 71 9.72 -1.61 26.63
CA PRO A 71 9.67 -1.02 27.97
C PRO A 71 9.13 0.42 28.05
N ASP A 72 9.24 1.18 26.96
CA ASP A 72 8.78 2.55 26.82
C ASP A 72 7.33 2.65 26.31
N GLY A 73 6.59 1.53 26.30
CA GLY A 73 5.19 1.45 25.86
C GLY A 73 5.00 1.41 24.35
N ARG A 74 6.06 1.59 23.54
CA ARG A 74 5.94 1.57 22.07
C ARG A 74 5.79 0.14 21.54
N SER A 75 5.04 -0.01 20.45
CA SER A 75 4.85 -1.29 19.78
C SER A 75 5.93 -1.51 18.71
N LEU A 76 6.65 -2.62 18.80
CA LEU A 76 7.62 -3.07 17.80
C LEU A 76 6.99 -3.23 16.41
N ASN A 77 5.73 -3.67 16.34
CA ASN A 77 4.98 -3.81 15.10
C ASN A 77 4.82 -2.43 14.42
N HIS A 78 4.45 -1.41 15.20
CA HIS A 78 4.32 -0.03 14.73
C HIS A 78 5.67 0.59 14.33
N GLU A 79 6.73 0.38 15.10
CA GLU A 79 8.07 0.89 14.74
C GLU A 79 8.59 0.32 13.41
N LEU A 80 8.33 -0.96 13.12
CA LEU A 80 8.75 -1.59 11.87
C LEU A 80 8.02 -1.03 10.64
N VAL A 81 6.71 -0.77 10.76
CA VAL A 81 5.91 -0.17 9.68
C VAL A 81 6.28 1.30 9.49
N ARG A 82 6.36 2.10 10.57
CA ARG A 82 6.75 3.52 10.54
C ARG A 82 8.14 3.74 9.92
N ALA A 83 9.06 2.81 10.12
CA ALA A 83 10.40 2.83 9.53
C ALA A 83 10.43 2.41 8.04
N GLY A 84 9.31 1.97 7.48
CA GLY A 84 9.25 1.37 6.14
C GLY A 84 10.03 0.06 6.05
N LEU A 85 9.94 -0.80 7.07
CA LEU A 85 10.65 -2.09 7.15
C LEU A 85 9.72 -3.29 7.33
N ALA A 86 8.41 -3.07 7.29
CA ALA A 86 7.36 -4.09 7.19
C ALA A 86 6.18 -3.55 6.38
N TRP A 87 5.45 -4.46 5.74
CA TRP A 87 4.14 -4.20 5.13
C TRP A 87 3.03 -4.47 6.14
N MET A 88 1.92 -3.73 6.06
CA MET A 88 0.69 -4.08 6.78
C MET A 88 0.08 -5.32 6.11
N TYR A 89 -0.04 -6.43 6.84
CA TYR A 89 -0.63 -7.65 6.31
C TYR A 89 -2.16 -7.63 6.48
N ARG A 90 -2.84 -6.83 5.65
CA ARG A 90 -4.28 -6.54 5.67
C ARG A 90 -5.20 -7.78 5.70
N ARG A 91 -4.72 -8.96 5.27
CA ARG A 91 -5.45 -10.24 5.41
C ARG A 91 -5.71 -10.65 6.87
N TYR A 92 -4.85 -10.20 7.80
CA TYR A 92 -4.86 -10.59 9.21
C TYR A 92 -5.14 -9.43 10.17
N THR A 93 -5.23 -8.19 9.67
CA THR A 93 -5.52 -7.02 10.52
C THR A 93 -6.23 -5.92 9.74
N ASN A 94 -7.18 -5.27 10.40
CA ASN A 94 -7.83 -4.02 9.95
C ASN A 94 -7.44 -2.84 10.87
N ASP A 95 -6.33 -2.96 11.59
CA ASP A 95 -5.81 -1.91 12.48
C ASP A 95 -5.46 -0.65 11.68
N GLN A 96 -6.27 0.39 11.88
CA GLN A 96 -6.11 1.66 11.18
C GLN A 96 -4.76 2.31 11.49
N SER A 97 -4.22 2.15 12.71
CA SER A 97 -2.94 2.75 13.07
C SER A 97 -1.75 2.12 12.32
N LEU A 98 -1.84 0.83 11.97
CA LEU A 98 -0.88 0.20 11.04
C LEU A 98 -1.06 0.72 9.60
N SER A 99 -2.30 0.99 9.15
CA SER A 99 -2.57 1.57 7.83
C SER A 99 -2.00 2.99 7.72
N ASP A 100 -2.19 3.82 8.73
CA ASP A 100 -1.75 5.22 8.75
C ASP A 100 -0.22 5.31 8.79
N LEU A 101 0.45 4.46 9.59
CA LEU A 101 1.91 4.40 9.65
C LEU A 101 2.54 3.81 8.37
N GLU A 102 1.83 2.92 7.67
CA GLU A 102 2.27 2.42 6.36
C GLU A 102 2.26 3.55 5.34
N GLU A 103 1.19 4.36 5.31
CA GLU A 103 1.06 5.50 4.42
C GLU A 103 2.03 6.64 4.75
N GLU A 104 2.23 6.97 6.04
CA GLU A 104 3.26 7.93 6.48
C GLU A 104 4.66 7.51 5.99
N ALA A 105 4.98 6.22 6.09
CA ALA A 105 6.25 5.68 5.62
C ALA A 105 6.38 5.69 4.08
N ARG A 106 5.28 5.51 3.34
CA ARG A 106 5.20 5.61 1.87
C ARG A 106 5.46 7.03 1.39
N VAL A 107 4.68 7.99 1.88
CA VAL A 107 4.80 9.42 1.54
C VAL A 107 6.21 9.94 1.86
N ALA A 108 6.76 9.54 3.02
CA ALA A 108 8.13 9.90 3.41
C ALA A 108 9.24 9.04 2.75
N ARG A 109 8.88 8.13 1.83
CA ARG A 109 9.79 7.21 1.09
C ARG A 109 10.80 6.47 1.97
N ARG A 110 10.35 6.04 3.15
CA ARG A 110 11.21 5.40 4.16
C ARG A 110 11.46 3.93 3.82
N GLY A 111 12.69 3.48 4.06
CA GLY A 111 13.05 2.07 3.95
C GLY A 111 12.68 1.47 2.59
N LEU A 112 11.81 0.47 2.58
CA LEU A 112 11.36 -0.22 1.37
C LEU A 112 10.60 0.69 0.40
N TRP A 113 9.95 1.76 0.88
CA TRP A 113 9.26 2.77 0.06
C TRP A 113 10.21 3.77 -0.63
N ALA A 114 11.54 3.63 -0.43
CA ALA A 114 12.52 4.34 -1.25
C ALA A 114 12.58 3.80 -2.69
N ASP A 115 12.31 2.50 -2.88
CA ASP A 115 12.19 1.86 -4.18
C ASP A 115 11.00 2.44 -4.97
N ARG A 116 11.07 2.43 -6.30
CA ARG A 116 9.94 2.82 -7.17
C ARG A 116 8.91 1.70 -7.30
N ASN A 117 9.31 0.44 -7.09
CA ASN A 117 8.43 -0.70 -7.32
C ASN A 117 8.62 -1.76 -6.20
N PRO A 118 8.39 -1.41 -4.92
CA PRO A 118 8.65 -2.30 -3.80
C PRO A 118 7.82 -3.58 -3.92
N ILE A 119 8.47 -4.71 -3.66
CA ILE A 119 7.85 -6.04 -3.75
C ILE A 119 7.46 -6.45 -2.33
N PRO A 120 6.19 -6.79 -2.04
CA PRO A 120 5.82 -7.30 -0.72
C PRO A 120 6.35 -8.73 -0.50
N PRO A 121 6.53 -9.18 0.76
CA PRO A 121 7.21 -10.44 1.02
C PRO A 121 6.42 -11.67 0.54
N TRP A 122 5.07 -11.61 0.54
CA TRP A 122 4.23 -12.68 0.00
C TRP A 122 4.40 -12.89 -1.51
N GLU A 123 4.52 -11.82 -2.30
CA GLU A 123 4.83 -11.91 -3.74
C GLU A 123 6.25 -12.42 -3.97
N TRP A 124 7.24 -11.92 -3.22
CA TRP A 124 8.62 -12.40 -3.32
C TRP A 124 8.74 -13.91 -2.98
N ARG A 125 7.96 -14.40 -2.01
CA ARG A 125 7.83 -15.83 -1.68
C ARG A 125 7.23 -16.66 -2.83
N ILE A 126 6.29 -16.10 -3.61
CA ILE A 126 5.72 -16.75 -4.80
C ILE A 126 6.72 -16.74 -5.97
N ALA A 127 7.33 -15.58 -6.24
CA ALA A 127 8.32 -15.38 -7.29
C ALA A 127 9.48 -16.37 -7.22
N ARG A 128 9.98 -16.64 -6.01
CA ARG A 128 11.06 -17.61 -5.78
C ARG A 128 10.66 -19.08 -5.97
N LYS A 129 9.36 -19.40 -5.90
CA LYS A 129 8.85 -20.76 -6.17
C LYS A 129 8.54 -20.96 -7.64
N ASN A 130 7.98 -19.95 -8.31
CA ASN A 130 7.64 -19.97 -9.72
C ASN A 130 8.15 -18.71 -10.43
N PRO A 131 9.43 -18.67 -10.89
CA PRO A 131 10.00 -17.51 -11.57
C PRO A 131 9.22 -17.09 -12.82
N ARG A 132 8.56 -18.04 -13.49
CA ARG A 132 7.71 -17.78 -14.68
C ARG A 132 6.44 -16.99 -14.38
N LEU A 133 5.89 -17.11 -13.17
CA LEU A 133 4.73 -16.31 -12.72
C LEU A 133 5.14 -14.91 -12.25
N TYR A 134 6.43 -14.69 -12.01
CA TYR A 134 7.01 -13.40 -11.67
C TYR A 134 7.95 -12.90 -12.78
N ARG A 135 7.48 -13.00 -14.02
CA ARG A 135 7.99 -12.11 -15.06
C ARG A 135 7.38 -10.73 -14.75
N GLN A 136 8.18 -9.83 -14.18
CA GLN A 136 7.85 -8.41 -14.14
C GLN A 136 7.25 -8.03 -15.51
N PRO A 137 6.13 -7.28 -15.58
CA PRO A 137 5.83 -6.52 -16.78
C PRO A 137 7.11 -5.80 -17.15
N ARG A 138 7.60 -5.99 -18.39
CA ARG A 138 8.69 -5.15 -18.86
C ARG A 138 8.13 -3.73 -18.83
N GLY A 139 8.53 -2.94 -17.85
CA GLY A 139 8.19 -1.52 -17.78
C GLY A 139 8.46 -0.91 -19.15
N PRO A 140 7.59 -0.02 -19.63
CA PRO A 140 7.41 0.25 -21.06
C PRO A 140 8.76 0.41 -21.74
N THR A 141 9.11 -0.56 -22.58
CA THR A 141 10.23 -0.41 -23.50
C THR A 141 9.95 0.83 -24.33
N ALA A 142 10.99 1.62 -24.65
CA ALA A 142 10.89 2.98 -25.19
C ALA A 142 10.24 3.11 -26.60
N GLU A 143 9.53 2.07 -27.03
CA GLU A 143 8.80 1.92 -28.29
C GLU A 143 7.27 1.94 -28.10
N SER A 144 6.74 1.88 -26.87
CA SER A 144 5.29 1.89 -26.64
C SER A 144 4.73 3.32 -26.54
N THR A 145 4.39 3.93 -27.68
CA THR A 145 3.42 5.05 -27.77
C THR A 145 1.99 4.55 -27.54
N GLY A 146 1.78 3.76 -26.48
CA GLY A 146 0.64 2.88 -26.29
C GLY A 146 -0.35 3.36 -25.23
N THR A 147 -1.63 3.12 -25.50
CA THR A 147 -2.78 3.42 -24.65
C THR A 147 -2.63 2.86 -23.23
N PHE A 148 -3.09 3.62 -22.22
CA PHE A 148 -3.15 3.12 -20.84
C PHE A 148 -4.10 1.91 -20.73
N ASP A 149 -3.53 0.75 -20.35
CA ASP A 149 -4.29 -0.46 -20.04
C ASP A 149 -4.51 -0.56 -18.52
N PRO A 150 -5.76 -0.41 -18.01
CA PRO A 150 -6.04 -0.52 -16.58
C PRO A 150 -5.90 -1.96 -16.05
N THR A 151 -5.99 -2.99 -16.91
CA THR A 151 -6.07 -4.39 -16.46
C THR A 151 -4.78 -4.89 -15.82
N GLN A 152 -3.63 -4.30 -16.18
CA GLN A 152 -2.33 -4.60 -15.55
C GLN A 152 -2.21 -4.18 -14.08
N TYR A 153 -3.14 -3.37 -13.56
CA TYR A 153 -3.17 -2.89 -12.17
C TYR A 153 -4.20 -3.63 -11.30
N ILE A 154 -4.94 -4.57 -11.88
CA ILE A 154 -6.01 -5.35 -11.24
C ILE A 154 -5.43 -6.67 -10.68
N GLY A 155 -6.07 -7.20 -9.63
CA GLY A 155 -5.74 -8.52 -9.07
C GLY A 155 -4.42 -8.63 -8.29
N GLN A 156 -3.66 -7.53 -8.15
CA GLN A 156 -2.39 -7.48 -7.42
C GLN A 156 -2.54 -7.01 -5.95
N GLY A 157 -3.76 -6.84 -5.46
CA GLY A 157 -4.03 -6.36 -4.10
C GLY A 157 -3.67 -4.89 -3.92
N ASN A 158 -3.24 -4.49 -2.72
CA ASN A 158 -2.91 -3.09 -2.39
C ASN A 158 -1.50 -2.70 -2.86
N ARG A 159 -1.18 -3.03 -4.11
CA ARG A 159 0.14 -2.84 -4.73
C ARG A 159 0.32 -1.44 -5.28
N TYR A 160 -0.76 -0.85 -5.81
CA TYR A 160 -0.77 0.49 -6.39
C TYR A 160 -1.66 1.41 -5.56
N ASN A 161 -1.37 2.70 -5.57
CA ASN A 161 -2.16 3.77 -4.97
C ASN A 161 -2.24 4.96 -5.94
N CYS A 162 -2.98 6.01 -5.59
CA CYS A 162 -3.21 7.18 -6.45
C CYS A 162 -1.92 7.88 -6.94
N SER A 163 -0.79 7.77 -6.21
CA SER A 163 0.50 8.35 -6.60
C SER A 163 1.32 7.51 -7.59
N ASP A 164 0.92 6.26 -7.86
CA ASP A 164 1.56 5.39 -8.85
C ASP A 164 1.08 5.67 -10.29
N PHE A 165 0.04 6.50 -10.46
CA PHE A 165 -0.55 6.87 -11.75
C PHE A 165 -0.09 8.27 -12.20
N THR A 166 0.05 8.48 -13.51
CA THR A 166 0.46 9.78 -14.06
C THR A 166 -0.69 10.77 -14.15
N SER A 167 -1.94 10.29 -14.08
CA SER A 167 -3.14 11.13 -14.00
C SER A 167 -4.28 10.49 -13.20
N GLN A 168 -5.21 11.32 -12.72
CA GLN A 168 -6.45 10.85 -12.10
C GLN A 168 -7.29 9.98 -13.06
N ALA A 169 -7.22 10.23 -14.37
CA ALA A 169 -7.95 9.44 -15.37
C ALA A 169 -7.46 7.98 -15.43
N GLU A 170 -6.16 7.76 -15.25
CA GLU A 170 -5.54 6.43 -15.17
C GLU A 170 -5.98 5.69 -13.89
N ALA A 171 -5.85 6.33 -12.72
CA ALA A 171 -6.31 5.79 -11.45
C ALA A 171 -7.82 5.44 -11.47
N GLN A 172 -8.63 6.33 -12.04
CA GLN A 172 -10.07 6.12 -12.21
C GLN A 172 -10.40 4.98 -13.19
N ALA A 173 -9.59 4.77 -14.23
CA ALA A 173 -9.75 3.66 -15.17
C ALA A 173 -9.46 2.31 -14.50
N VAL A 174 -8.48 2.24 -13.58
CA VAL A 174 -8.24 1.05 -12.75
C VAL A 174 -9.42 0.78 -11.80
N LEU A 175 -9.88 1.80 -11.08
CA LEU A 175 -11.03 1.70 -10.16
C LEU A 175 -12.32 1.23 -10.87
N ARG A 176 -12.56 1.70 -12.10
CA ARG A 176 -13.71 1.23 -12.91
C ARG A 176 -13.57 -0.21 -13.39
N ALA A 177 -12.35 -0.68 -13.60
CA ALA A 177 -12.09 -2.00 -14.13
C ALA A 177 -12.11 -3.09 -13.03
N ASP A 178 -11.87 -2.73 -11.76
CA ASP A 178 -12.18 -3.56 -10.59
C ASP A 178 -12.81 -2.74 -9.45
N PRO A 179 -14.16 -2.62 -9.42
CA PRO A 179 -14.90 -1.89 -8.38
C PRO A 179 -14.85 -2.53 -6.99
N SER A 180 -14.17 -3.67 -6.79
CA SER A 180 -13.87 -4.16 -5.43
C SER A 180 -12.76 -3.36 -4.74
N ASP A 181 -12.15 -2.42 -5.48
CA ASP A 181 -11.07 -1.52 -5.08
C ASP A 181 -9.95 -2.22 -4.27
N PRO A 182 -9.31 -3.24 -4.86
CA PRO A 182 -8.25 -3.99 -4.17
C PRO A 182 -7.02 -3.12 -3.88
N ASN A 183 -6.89 -1.97 -4.54
CA ASN A 183 -5.83 -0.98 -4.41
C ASN A 183 -6.16 0.13 -3.37
N ARG A 184 -7.40 0.24 -2.88
CA ARG A 184 -7.90 1.35 -2.04
C ARG A 184 -7.64 2.72 -2.67
N LEU A 185 -7.97 2.86 -3.95
CA LEU A 185 -7.93 4.15 -4.65
C LEU A 185 -9.06 5.07 -4.15
N ASP A 186 -10.25 4.51 -3.89
CA ASP A 186 -11.45 5.21 -3.44
C ASP A 186 -11.68 4.97 -1.94
N GLY A 187 -10.87 5.66 -1.12
CA GLY A 187 -10.85 5.46 0.33
C GLY A 187 -12.13 5.85 1.05
N ASP A 188 -12.84 6.85 0.50
CA ASP A 188 -14.07 7.45 1.00
C ASP A 188 -15.35 6.89 0.34
N ARG A 189 -15.21 6.06 -0.70
CA ARG A 189 -16.30 5.41 -1.46
C ARG A 189 -17.23 6.40 -2.17
N ASP A 190 -16.66 7.50 -2.68
CA ASP A 190 -17.38 8.51 -3.49
C ASP A 190 -17.41 8.15 -4.99
N GLY A 191 -16.73 7.06 -5.38
CA GLY A 191 -16.56 6.60 -6.75
C GLY A 191 -15.30 7.15 -7.44
N ARG A 192 -14.43 7.87 -6.73
CA ARG A 192 -13.25 8.55 -7.30
C ARG A 192 -11.97 8.23 -6.51
N PRO A 193 -10.80 8.24 -7.19
CA PRO A 193 -9.53 8.11 -6.49
C PRO A 193 -9.25 9.31 -5.56
N SER A 194 -9.04 9.06 -4.27
CA SER A 194 -8.72 10.07 -3.24
C SER A 194 -7.24 10.05 -2.83
N GLY A 195 -6.72 11.22 -2.46
CA GLY A 195 -5.32 11.44 -2.06
C GLY A 195 -5.24 12.47 -0.94
N GLY A 196 -4.25 12.34 -0.05
CA GLY A 196 -4.15 13.14 1.19
C GLY A 196 -3.91 14.64 0.97
N GLU A 197 -4.49 15.46 1.86
CA GLU A 197 -4.56 16.93 1.85
C GLU A 197 -4.32 17.44 3.31
N GLN A 198 -3.68 18.57 3.69
CA GLN A 198 -3.19 19.81 3.03
C GLN A 198 -1.71 20.12 3.34
N ALA A 199 -1.06 20.98 2.54
CA ALA A 199 -0.16 22.03 3.06
C ALA A 199 -0.09 23.24 2.08
N SER A 200 -0.12 24.46 2.61
CA SER A 200 -0.23 25.72 1.85
C SER A 200 1.11 26.30 1.40
N GLY A 201 1.20 26.77 0.15
CA GLY A 201 2.37 27.49 -0.38
C GLY A 201 2.32 27.75 -1.91
N PRO A 202 2.91 28.85 -2.43
CA PRO A 202 2.72 29.26 -3.81
C PRO A 202 3.78 28.71 -4.78
N ALA A 203 3.57 27.50 -5.32
CA ALA A 203 4.11 27.05 -6.61
C ALA A 203 3.41 25.74 -7.06
N PRO A 204 2.99 25.58 -8.33
CA PRO A 204 2.30 24.39 -8.78
C PRO A 204 3.28 23.21 -9.00
N ARG A 205 3.56 22.46 -7.93
CA ARG A 205 3.93 21.05 -8.07
C ARG A 205 2.64 20.30 -8.37
N PHE A 206 2.58 19.58 -9.49
CA PHE A 206 1.35 18.95 -9.98
C PHE A 206 0.66 18.11 -8.91
N SER A 207 -0.42 18.66 -8.34
CA SER A 207 -1.18 18.07 -7.25
C SER A 207 -2.24 17.14 -7.83
N LEU A 208 -1.94 15.84 -7.84
CA LEU A 208 -2.81 14.79 -8.35
C LEU A 208 -3.95 14.47 -7.35
N CYS A 209 -4.86 15.42 -7.14
CA CYS A 209 -6.31 15.23 -6.93
C CYS A 209 -7.00 16.52 -6.43
N ARG A 210 -7.38 17.41 -7.37
CA ARG A 210 -8.68 18.14 -7.40
C ARG A 210 -8.63 19.24 -8.46
N GLN A 211 -9.31 19.02 -9.59
CA GLN A 211 -10.04 20.08 -10.27
C GLN A 211 -11.37 19.50 -10.78
N PRO A 212 -12.48 20.27 -10.75
CA PRO A 212 -13.74 19.83 -11.32
C PRO A 212 -13.62 19.75 -12.84
N PHE A 213 -13.90 18.57 -13.42
CA PHE A 213 -13.98 18.44 -14.87
C PHE A 213 -15.21 19.20 -15.37
N ARG A 214 -15.01 20.36 -16.00
CA ARG A 214 -16.06 21.05 -16.76
C ARG A 214 -16.37 20.15 -17.96
N ALA A 215 -17.57 19.57 -18.00
CA ALA A 215 -17.95 18.65 -19.07
C ALA A 215 -17.87 19.35 -20.44
N PRO A 216 -17.41 18.66 -21.50
CA PRO A 216 -17.50 19.20 -22.84
C PRO A 216 -18.98 19.29 -23.25
N GLU A 217 -19.41 20.48 -23.63
CA GLU A 217 -20.77 20.76 -24.06
C GLU A 217 -21.01 20.08 -25.42
N LEU A 218 -21.80 19.00 -25.41
CA LEU A 218 -22.24 18.33 -26.62
C LEU A 218 -23.27 19.21 -27.33
N GLU A 219 -22.80 20.06 -28.24
CA GLU A 219 -23.65 20.78 -29.21
C GLU A 219 -24.46 19.77 -30.05
N ARG A 220 -25.67 19.46 -29.59
CA ARG A 220 -26.67 18.76 -30.39
C ARG A 220 -27.23 19.73 -31.42
N LYS A 221 -26.65 19.74 -32.62
CA LYS A 221 -27.29 20.33 -33.81
C LYS A 221 -28.68 19.72 -34.00
N ALA A 222 -29.72 20.52 -33.81
CA ALA A 222 -31.06 20.26 -34.29
C ALA A 222 -31.34 21.15 -35.53
N PRO A 223 -31.99 20.64 -36.58
CA PRO A 223 -32.19 21.39 -37.82
C PRO A 223 -33.26 22.48 -37.68
N ALA A 224 -33.08 23.56 -38.44
CA ALA A 224 -34.03 24.67 -38.50
C ALA A 224 -35.39 24.23 -39.08
N VAL A 225 -36.48 24.60 -38.39
CA VAL A 225 -37.84 24.59 -38.93
C VAL A 225 -38.31 26.04 -39.02
N LYS A 226 -38.70 26.46 -40.23
CA LYS A 226 -39.15 27.83 -40.52
C LYS A 226 -40.51 28.10 -39.86
N ARG A 227 -40.67 29.30 -39.27
CA ARG A 227 -42.00 29.89 -39.10
C ARG A 227 -42.56 30.28 -40.47
N PRO A 228 -43.86 30.04 -40.76
CA PRO A 228 -44.64 30.92 -41.59
C PRO A 228 -45.12 32.14 -40.77
N GLU A 229 -45.19 33.29 -41.41
CA GLU A 229 -45.88 34.49 -40.91
C GLU A 229 -47.39 34.44 -41.25
N ASN A 230 -48.09 35.55 -40.95
CA ASN A 230 -49.54 35.81 -41.04
C ASN A 230 -50.33 35.39 -39.78
N GLY A 231 -51.25 36.21 -39.27
CA GLY A 231 -51.66 37.55 -39.69
C GLY A 231 -53.13 37.84 -39.32
N ASP A 232 -53.46 39.13 -39.22
CA ASP A 232 -54.81 39.72 -39.12
C ASP A 232 -55.66 39.57 -37.84
N ARG A 233 -55.97 40.77 -37.28
CA ARG A 233 -57.20 41.22 -36.58
C ARG A 233 -57.37 40.94 -35.09
#